data_AF-A0A6L8HYE0-F1
#
_entry.id   AF-A0A6L8HYE0-F1
#
_cell.length_a   1.000
_cell.length_b   1.000
_cell.length_c   1.000
_cell.angle_alpha   90.00
_cell.angle_beta   90.00
_cell.angle_gamma   90.00
#
_symmetry.space_group_name_H-M   'P 1'
#
loop_
_entity.id
_entity.type
_entity.pdbx_description
1 polymer ?
#
loop_
_entity_poly.entity_id
_entity_poly.type
_entity_poly.pdbx_seq_one_letter_code
_entity_poly.pdbx_strand_id
1 'polypeptide(L)' 'MAPALAAGGGLVLLSTMKELPATLLAAPVGFETLATRIWNAEEDGFLADMGMASVILVAVSAVLTWLLVIRNAEHLR' A
#
# COMPACT_ATOMS: atom_id res chain seq x y z
N MET A 1 19.34 16.03 -4.37
CA MET A 1 18.63 15.73 -3.10
C MET A 1 17.14 15.45 -3.30
N ALA A 2 16.40 16.30 -4.03
CA ALA A 2 14.99 16.08 -4.35
C ALA A 2 14.59 14.66 -4.83
N PRO A 3 15.31 13.98 -5.75
CA PRO A 3 14.93 12.62 -6.18
C PRO A 3 15.06 11.57 -5.07
N ALA A 4 16.05 11.71 -4.18
CA ALA A 4 16.22 10.81 -3.05
C ALA A 4 15.13 10.99 -1.98
N LEU A 5 14.73 12.25 -1.72
CA LEU A 5 13.62 12.55 -0.81
C LEU A 5 12.28 12.04 -1.37
N ALA A 6 12.05 12.17 -2.68
CA ALA A 6 10.86 11.64 -3.33
C ALA A 6 10.79 10.10 -3.24
N ALA A 7 11.90 9.40 -3.50
CA ALA A 7 11.97 7.95 -3.35
C ALA A 7 11.75 7.51 -1.90
N GLY A 8 12.42 8.16 -0.93
CA GLY A 8 12.25 7.88 0.49
C GLY A 8 10.81 8.13 0.98
N GLY A 9 10.22 9.26 0.60
CA GLY A 9 8.82 9.57 0.92
C GLY A 9 7.84 8.58 0.29
N GLY A 10 8.10 8.13 -0.94
CA GLY A 10 7.31 7.10 -1.61
C GLY A 10 7.36 5.76 -0.88
N LEU A 11 8.53 5.34 -0.41
CA LEU A 11 8.69 4.11 0.38
C LEU A 11 7.98 4.20 1.73
N VAL A 12 8.03 5.35 2.41
CA VAL A 12 7.30 5.55 3.67
C VAL A 12 5.78 5.48 3.45
N LEU A 13 5.27 6.14 2.41
CA LEU A 13 3.85 6.08 2.02
C LEU A 13 3.41 4.63 1.74
N LEU A 14 4.19 3.90 0.95
CA LEU A 14 3.94 2.50 0.65
C LEU A 14 3.91 1.65 1.92
N SER A 15 4.84 1.90 2.84
CA SER A 15 4.88 1.18 4.12
C SER A 15 3.61 1.45 4.92
N THR A 16 3.25 2.71 5.13
CA THR A 16 2.08 3.05 5.97
C THR A 16 0.76 2.58 5.36
N MET A 17 0.60 2.57 4.03
CA MET A 17 -0.60 2.08 3.35
C MET A 17 -0.92 0.60 3.63
N LYS A 18 0.09 -0.24 3.90
CA LYS A 18 -0.08 -1.67 4.18
C LYS A 18 -0.07 -2.02 5.67
N GLU A 19 0.14 -1.05 6.57
CA GLU A 19 0.22 -1.31 8.01
C GLU A 19 -1.16 -1.51 8.62
N LEU A 20 -1.55 -2.77 8.77
CA LEU A 20 -2.84 -3.13 9.37
C LEU A 20 -3.04 -2.55 10.79
N PRO A 21 -2.11 -2.70 11.76
CA PRO A 21 -2.35 -2.25 13.13
C PRO A 21 -2.61 -0.74 13.22
N ALA A 22 -1.86 0.05 12.45
CA ALA A 22 -2.05 1.50 12.40
C ALA A 22 -3.43 1.85 11.85
N THR A 23 -3.88 1.18 10.78
CA THR A 23 -5.20 1.41 10.20
C THR A 23 -6.33 1.00 11.13
N LEU A 24 -6.22 -0.11 11.87
CA LEU A 24 -7.24 -0.51 12.84
C LEU A 24 -7.36 0.48 14.02
N LEU A 25 -6.26 1.10 14.44
CA LEU A 25 -6.24 2.05 15.55
C LEU A 25 -6.65 3.48 15.13
N ALA A 26 -6.32 3.88 13.91
CA ALA A 26 -6.49 5.27 13.44
C ALA A 26 -7.64 5.45 12.44
N ALA A 27 -8.28 4.39 11.97
CA ALA A 27 -9.38 4.49 11.00
C ALA A 27 -10.57 5.25 11.59
N PRO A 28 -11.09 6.28 10.89
CA PRO A 28 -12.35 6.90 11.26
C PRO A 28 -13.52 5.94 11.01
N VAL A 29 -14.63 6.18 11.73
CA VAL A 29 -15.81 5.31 11.66
C VAL A 29 -16.36 5.28 10.22
N GLY A 30 -16.56 4.07 9.70
CA GLY A 30 -17.08 3.83 8.35
C GLY A 30 -16.04 3.97 7.22
N PHE A 31 -14.76 4.12 7.54
CA PHE A 31 -13.69 4.15 6.55
C PHE A 31 -12.94 2.81 6.51
N GLU A 32 -12.95 2.18 5.33
CA GLU A 32 -12.25 0.92 5.10
C GLU A 32 -11.06 1.14 4.16
N THR A 33 -9.90 0.66 4.59
CA THR A 33 -8.68 0.61 3.80
C THR A 33 -8.57 -0.74 3.09
N LEU A 34 -7.72 -0.84 2.06
CA LEU A 34 -7.40 -2.13 1.44
C LEU A 34 -6.86 -3.15 2.46
N ALA A 35 -6.05 -2.72 3.42
CA ALA A 35 -5.52 -3.59 4.46
C ALA A 35 -6.63 -4.14 5.38
N THR A 36 -7.54 -3.27 5.82
CA THR A 36 -8.68 -3.68 6.66
C THR A 36 -9.69 -4.53 5.91
N ARG A 37 -9.92 -4.28 4.61
CA ARG A 37 -10.78 -5.15 3.79
C ARG A 37 -10.22 -6.54 3.59
N ILE A 38 -8.91 -6.66 3.35
CA ILE A 38 -8.24 -7.98 3.25
C ILE A 38 -8.38 -8.73 4.57
N TRP A 39 -8.18 -8.03 5.69
CA TRP A 39 -8.33 -8.59 7.03
C TRP A 39 -9.77 -9.07 7.30
N ASN A 40 -10.76 -8.21 7.07
CA ASN A 40 -12.17 -8.55 7.28
C ASN A 40 -12.62 -9.73 6.40
N ALA A 41 -12.22 -9.73 5.12
CA ALA A 41 -12.55 -10.82 4.20
C ALA A 41 -11.88 -12.15 4.58
N GLU A 42 -10.71 -12.12 5.22
CA GLU A 42 -10.07 -13.30 5.78
C GLU A 42 -10.82 -13.82 7.01
N GLU A 43 -11.20 -12.91 7.91
CA GLU A 43 -11.96 -13.22 9.13
C GLU A 43 -13.34 -13.83 8.81
N ASP A 44 -13.99 -13.34 7.75
CA ASP A 44 -15.26 -13.86 7.24
C ASP A 44 -15.12 -15.13 6.36
N GLY A 45 -13.89 -15.55 6.03
CA GLY A 45 -13.62 -16.72 5.18
C GLY A 45 -13.87 -16.50 3.68
N PHE A 46 -14.04 -15.26 3.22
CA PHE A 46 -14.25 -14.89 1.82
C PHE A 46 -12.93 -14.82 1.03
N LEU A 47 -12.35 -15.99 0.73
CA LEU A 47 -11.08 -16.13 0.01
C LEU A 47 -11.03 -15.40 -1.35
N ALA A 48 -12.13 -15.36 -2.09
CA ALA A 48 -12.17 -14.69 -3.39
C ALA A 48 -12.06 -13.16 -3.27
N ASP A 49 -12.74 -12.56 -2.29
CA ASP A 49 -12.67 -11.11 -2.05
C ASP A 49 -11.32 -10.73 -1.43
N MET A 50 -10.86 -11.51 -0.45
CA MET A 50 -9.51 -11.39 0.13
C MET A 50 -8.43 -11.42 -0.95
N GLY A 51 -8.50 -12.40 -1.86
CA GLY A 51 -7.56 -12.55 -2.95
C GLY A 51 -7.59 -11.36 -3.92
N MET A 52 -8.79 -10.93 -4.34
CA MET A 52 -8.96 -9.79 -5.23
C MET A 52 -8.40 -8.50 -4.61
N ALA A 53 -8.78 -8.20 -3.36
CA ALA A 53 -8.30 -7.01 -2.65
C ALA A 53 -6.77 -7.02 -2.46
N SER A 54 -6.18 -8.20 -2.19
CA SER A 54 -4.73 -8.37 -2.06
C SER A 54 -4.00 -8.10 -3.38
N VAL A 55 -4.50 -8.61 -4.51
CA VAL A 55 -3.92 -8.36 -5.83
C VAL A 55 -3.98 -6.87 -6.18
N ILE A 56 -5.10 -6.20 -5.88
CA ILE A 56 -5.23 -4.75 -6.11
C ILE A 56 -4.19 -3.99 -5.28
N LEU A 57 -4.02 -4.33 -4.00
CA LEU A 57 -3.03 -3.70 -3.12
C LEU A 57 -1.60 -3.87 -3.66
N VAL A 58 -1.25 -5.07 -4.13
CA VAL A 58 0.06 -5.37 -4.73
C VAL A 58 0.25 -4.59 -6.03
N ALA A 59 -0.75 -4.55 -6.91
CA ALA A 59 -0.68 -3.81 -8.16
C ALA A 59 -0.46 -2.31 -7.95
N VAL A 60 -1.20 -1.68 -7.03
CA VAL A 60 -1.01 -0.27 -6.66
C VAL A 60 0.38 -0.06 -6.07
N SER A 61 0.83 -0.95 -5.20
CA SER A 61 2.16 -0.86 -4.58
C SER A 61 3.28 -0.96 -5.61
N ALA A 62 3.14 -1.84 -6.60
CA ALA A 62 4.09 -2.00 -7.68
C ALA A 62 4.16 -0.75 -8.56
N VAL A 63 3.01 -0.17 -8.92
CA VAL A 63 2.94 1.08 -9.70
C VAL A 63 3.61 2.24 -8.96
N LEU A 64 3.31 2.42 -7.67
CA LEU A 64 3.92 3.46 -6.85
C LEU A 64 5.44 3.26 -6.70
N THR A 65 5.88 2.03 -6.47
CA THR A 65 7.32 1.69 -6.36
C THR A 65 8.04 1.99 -7.68
N TRP A 66 7.45 1.58 -8.81
CA TRP A 66 8.02 1.86 -10.13
C TRP A 66 8.18 3.36 -10.38
N LEU A 67 7.12 4.14 -10.12
CA LEU A 67 7.11 5.58 -10.37
C LEU A 67 8.02 6.38 -9.44
N LEU A 68 8.02 6.05 -8.14
CA LEU A 68 8.68 6.84 -7.10
C LEU A 68 10.13 6.39 -6.85
N VAL A 69 10.43 5.11 -7.06
CA VAL A 69 11.75 4.54 -6.73
C VAL A 69 12.52 4.21 -8.00
N ILE A 70 11.96 3.35 -8.86
CA ILE A 70 12.71 2.77 -9.99
C ILE A 70 12.98 3.81 -11.09
N ARG A 71 11.95 4.52 -11.55
CA ARG A 71 12.10 5.55 -12.60
C ARG A 71 13.08 6.66 -12.20
N ASN A 72 13.08 7.04 -10.92
CA ASN A 72 13.97 8.09 -10.41
C ASN A 72 15.42 7.59 -10.25
N ALA A 73 15.63 6.29 -10.06
CA ALA A 73 16.96 5.69 -10.03
C ALA A 73 17.61 5.64 -11.44
N GLU A 74 16.80 5.43 -12.48
CA GLU A 74 17.28 5.43 -13.88
C GLU A 74 17.71 6.82 -14.34
N HIS A 75 17.01 7.88 -13.89
CA HIS A 75 17.32 9.26 -14.28
C HIS A 75 18.63 9.81 -13.68
N LEU A 76 19.21 9.11 -12.71
CA LEU A 76 20.45 9.49 -12.02
C LEU A 76 21.70 8.76 -12.58
N ARG A 77 21.53 7.89 -13.58
CA ARG A 77 22.62 7.26 -14.34
C ARG A 77 22.92 8.05 -15.61
#